data_AF-X1S1T0-F1
#
_entry.id   AF-X1S1T0-F1
#
_cell.length_a   1.000
_cell.length_b   1.000
_cell.length_c   1.000
_cell.angle_alpha   90.00
_cell.angle_beta   90.00
_cell.angle_gamma   90.00
#
_symmetry.space_group_name_H-M   'P 1'
#
loop_
_entity.id
_entity.type
_entity.pdbx_description
1 polymer ?
#
loop_
_entity_poly.entity_id
_entity_poly.type
_entity_poly.pdbx_seq_one_letter_code
_entity_poly.pdbx_strand_id
1 'polypeptide(L)'
;MFLKSGLVKGKFTKALYEHLINHCSFIAHYDIHGFYATYFESGDDTRHFLSQFDTRQGMPRSIEYGYPNWFMGEDYYDINTEMCRIAWRYIPALELKAKNDQRHTDLAHAEVLLKKHGLSLPGGAE
;
A
#
# COMPACT_ATOMS: atom_id res chain seq x y z
N MET A 1 -1.36 14.75 7.56
CA MET A 1 -1.88 14.06 6.37
C MET A 1 -1.16 12.73 6.22
N PHE A 2 -1.89 11.64 5.98
CA PHE A 2 -1.39 10.26 5.98
C PHE A 2 -0.22 10.02 5.00
N LEU A 3 -0.39 10.39 3.72
CA LEU A 3 0.66 10.23 2.70
C LEU A 3 1.93 11.02 3.02
N LYS A 4 1.78 12.28 3.44
CA LYS A 4 2.92 13.14 3.83
C LYS A 4 3.71 12.57 5.02
N SER A 5 3.06 11.82 5.90
CA SER A 5 3.73 11.19 7.04
C SER A 5 4.46 9.89 6.70
N GLY A 6 4.46 9.44 5.44
CA GLY A 6 5.04 8.14 5.10
C GLY A 6 4.17 6.96 5.55
N LEU A 7 2.84 7.13 5.49
CA LEU A 7 1.84 6.11 5.83
C LEU A 7 1.83 5.68 7.31
N VAL A 8 2.20 6.57 8.24
CA VAL A 8 2.21 6.27 9.68
C VAL A 8 0.81 5.93 10.20
N LYS A 9 0.69 4.80 10.92
CA LYS A 9 -0.55 4.29 11.54
C LYS A 9 -1.34 5.34 12.32
N GLY A 10 -0.68 6.13 13.16
CA GLY A 10 -1.32 7.21 13.94
C GLY A 10 -1.90 8.36 13.10
N LYS A 11 -1.65 8.39 11.79
CA LYS A 11 -2.25 9.34 10.83
C LYS A 11 -3.29 8.69 9.93
N PHE A 12 -3.53 7.39 10.07
CA PHE A 12 -4.60 6.66 9.38
C PHE A 12 -5.91 6.83 10.15
N THR A 13 -6.72 7.77 9.69
CA THR A 13 -7.96 8.18 10.38
C THR A 13 -9.15 7.31 9.99
N LYS A 14 -10.15 7.21 10.87
CA LYS A 14 -11.42 6.54 10.59
C LYS A 14 -12.11 7.05 9.32
N ALA A 15 -12.15 8.38 9.10
CA ALA A 15 -12.75 8.95 7.89
C ALA A 15 -12.06 8.49 6.60
N LEU A 16 -10.73 8.41 6.59
CA LEU A 16 -9.98 7.88 5.45
C LEU A 16 -10.29 6.39 5.23
N TYR A 17 -10.31 5.60 6.30
CA TYR A 17 -10.67 4.18 6.23
C TYR A 17 -12.08 3.98 5.64
N GLU A 18 -13.08 4.68 6.17
CA GLU A 18 -14.47 4.59 5.71
C GLU A 18 -14.59 5.00 4.23
N HIS A 19 -13.85 6.02 3.80
CA HIS A 19 -13.82 6.41 2.39
C HIS A 19 -13.23 5.30 1.50
N LEU A 20 -12.11 4.70 1.91
CA LEU A 20 -11.45 3.64 1.14
C LEU A 20 -12.37 2.43 0.93
N ILE A 21 -13.08 1.99 1.98
CA ILE A 21 -13.92 0.79 1.90
C ILE A 21 -15.26 1.06 1.18
N ASN A 22 -15.85 2.25 1.35
CA ASN A 22 -17.17 2.55 0.78
C ASN A 22 -17.08 3.11 -0.65
N HIS A 23 -16.00 3.81 -0.99
CA HIS A 23 -15.93 4.62 -2.21
C HIS A 23 -14.72 4.31 -3.09
N CYS A 24 -13.75 3.53 -2.61
CA CYS A 24 -12.59 3.11 -3.40
C CYS A 24 -12.54 1.58 -3.59
N SER A 25 -13.60 0.83 -3.29
CA SER A 25 -13.66 -0.62 -3.54
C SER A 25 -12.52 -1.42 -2.89
N PHE A 26 -12.06 -1.00 -1.71
CA PHE A 26 -11.20 -1.85 -0.88
C PHE A 26 -12.04 -2.75 0.03
N ILE A 27 -11.54 -3.96 0.29
CA ILE A 27 -12.14 -4.85 1.29
C ILE A 27 -11.82 -4.31 2.68
N ALA A 28 -12.80 -4.39 3.59
CA ALA A 28 -12.71 -3.74 4.90
C ALA A 28 -11.73 -4.39 5.89
N HIS A 29 -11.33 -5.65 5.66
CA HIS A 29 -10.42 -6.44 6.51
C HIS A 29 -10.73 -6.38 8.01
N TYR A 30 -11.96 -6.78 8.37
CA TYR A 30 -12.51 -6.80 9.74
C TYR A 30 -12.73 -5.41 10.35
N ASP A 31 -11.67 -4.63 10.54
CA ASP A 31 -11.70 -3.27 11.09
C ASP A 31 -10.57 -2.40 10.51
N ILE A 32 -10.47 -1.16 11.01
CA ILE A 32 -9.43 -0.21 10.60
C ILE A 32 -7.99 -0.72 10.85
N HIS A 33 -7.79 -1.54 11.90
CA HIS A 33 -6.48 -2.07 12.25
C HIS A 33 -6.10 -3.25 11.36
N GLY A 34 -7.05 -4.12 11.06
CA GLY A 34 -6.90 -5.21 10.09
C GLY A 34 -6.64 -4.65 8.69
N PHE A 35 -7.41 -3.64 8.26
CA PHE A 35 -7.14 -2.92 7.01
C PHE A 35 -5.72 -2.36 6.96
N TYR A 36 -5.29 -1.69 8.04
CA TYR A 36 -3.96 -1.13 8.08
C TYR A 36 -2.89 -2.21 7.98
N ALA A 37 -3.06 -3.32 8.71
CA ALA A 37 -2.13 -4.43 8.70
C ALA A 37 -2.02 -5.05 7.29
N THR A 38 -3.16 -5.27 6.62
CA THR A 38 -3.18 -5.86 5.28
C THR A 38 -2.42 -5.02 4.25
N TYR A 39 -2.55 -3.70 4.27
CA TYR A 39 -2.01 -2.86 3.19
C TYR A 39 -0.75 -2.07 3.53
N PHE A 40 -0.37 -1.92 4.80
CA PHE A 40 0.69 -0.96 5.19
C PHE A 40 1.78 -1.53 6.11
N GLU A 41 1.73 -2.82 6.48
CA GLU A 41 2.80 -3.46 7.28
C GLU A 41 3.84 -4.18 6.39
N SER A 42 3.46 -4.54 5.18
CA SER A 42 4.32 -5.13 4.15
C SER A 42 4.58 -4.11 3.03
N GLY A 43 5.81 -4.10 2.51
CA GLY A 43 6.21 -3.16 1.47
C GLY A 43 5.59 -3.53 0.11
N ASP A 44 5.45 -4.81 -0.19
CA ASP A 44 4.78 -5.24 -1.43
C ASP A 44 3.28 -4.93 -1.40
N ASP A 45 2.61 -5.16 -0.27
CA ASP A 45 1.18 -4.83 -0.13
C ASP A 45 0.96 -3.31 -0.17
N THR A 46 1.88 -2.54 0.41
CA THR A 46 1.87 -1.07 0.29
C THR A 46 1.96 -0.63 -1.16
N ARG A 47 2.83 -1.25 -1.96
CA ARG A 47 2.97 -0.92 -3.39
C ARG A 47 1.72 -1.33 -4.16
N HIS A 48 1.15 -2.50 -3.86
CA HIS A 48 -0.10 -2.95 -4.47
C HIS A 48 -1.23 -1.96 -4.17
N PHE A 49 -1.39 -1.55 -2.92
CA PHE A 49 -2.35 -0.50 -2.50
C PHE A 49 -2.16 0.80 -3.28
N LEU A 50 -0.93 1.30 -3.37
CA LEU A 50 -0.63 2.57 -4.06
C LEU A 50 -0.93 2.51 -5.56
N SER A 51 -0.79 1.34 -6.18
CA SER A 51 -1.03 1.16 -7.61
C SER A 51 -2.46 1.50 -8.04
N GLN A 52 -3.44 1.32 -7.15
CA GLN A 52 -4.82 1.71 -7.43
C GLN A 52 -4.95 3.22 -7.67
N PHE A 53 -4.18 4.06 -6.98
CA PHE A 53 -4.24 5.51 -7.10
C PHE A 53 -3.24 6.08 -8.13
N ASP A 54 -2.44 5.23 -8.76
CA ASP A 54 -1.42 5.63 -9.71
C ASP A 54 -1.97 5.75 -11.13
N THR A 55 -2.11 6.99 -11.61
CA THR A 55 -2.59 7.27 -12.97
C THR A 55 -1.50 7.24 -14.03
N ARG A 56 -0.23 7.03 -13.68
CA ARG A 56 0.90 7.03 -14.64
C ARG A 56 0.80 5.87 -15.65
N GLN A 57 0.12 4.79 -15.29
CA GLN A 57 -0.04 3.59 -16.13
C GLN A 57 -1.39 3.54 -16.85
N GLY A 58 -2.16 4.62 -16.82
CA GLY A 58 -3.47 4.72 -17.45
C GLY A 58 -4.60 4.76 -16.43
N MET A 59 -5.76 4.19 -16.80
CA MET A 59 -6.97 4.25 -15.99
C MET A 59 -6.80 3.46 -14.68
N PRO A 60 -7.00 4.09 -13.51
CA PRO A 60 -7.02 3.43 -12.22
C PRO A 60 -7.98 2.23 -12.16
N ARG A 61 -7.53 1.12 -11.58
CA ARG A 61 -8.32 -0.11 -11.39
C ARG A 61 -8.27 -0.53 -9.93
N SER A 62 -9.38 -1.06 -9.44
CA SER A 62 -9.40 -1.65 -8.10
C SER A 62 -8.37 -2.77 -8.00
N ILE A 63 -7.55 -2.76 -6.95
CA ILE A 63 -6.57 -3.83 -6.71
C ILE A 63 -7.20 -5.14 -6.23
N GLU A 64 -8.45 -5.08 -5.77
CA GLU A 64 -9.25 -6.22 -5.30
C GLU A 64 -10.09 -6.80 -6.44
N TYR A 65 -10.73 -5.94 -7.23
CA TYR A 65 -11.73 -6.36 -8.22
C TYR A 65 -11.30 -6.18 -9.68
N GLY A 66 -10.21 -5.45 -9.96
CA GLY A 66 -9.69 -5.23 -11.32
C GLY A 66 -10.50 -4.26 -12.21
N TYR A 67 -11.65 -3.78 -11.72
CA TYR A 67 -12.54 -2.89 -12.46
C TYR A 67 -12.32 -1.40 -12.10
N PRO A 68 -12.58 -0.46 -13.04
CA PRO A 68 -12.40 0.98 -12.82
C PRO A 68 -13.61 1.69 -12.18
N ASN A 69 -14.67 0.96 -11.82
CA ASN A 69 -15.95 1.54 -11.40
C ASN A 69 -15.85 2.49 -10.21
N TRP A 70 -14.96 2.22 -9.25
CA TRP A 70 -14.71 3.11 -8.11
C TRP A 70 -14.24 4.51 -8.56
N PHE A 71 -13.49 4.59 -9.66
CA PHE A 71 -12.95 5.83 -10.19
C PHE A 71 -13.91 6.53 -11.17
N MET A 72 -14.81 5.78 -11.82
CA MET A 72 -15.74 6.30 -12.83
C MET A 72 -17.17 6.58 -12.32
N GLY A 73 -17.48 6.26 -11.06
CA GLY A 73 -18.81 6.46 -10.49
C GLY A 73 -19.13 7.95 -10.30
N GLU A 74 -20.36 8.36 -10.63
CA GLU A 74 -20.79 9.77 -10.63
C GLU A 74 -20.82 10.39 -9.22
N ASP A 75 -21.22 9.63 -8.18
CA ASP A 75 -21.47 10.16 -6.83
C ASP A 75 -20.21 10.60 -6.06
N TYR A 76 -19.03 10.09 -6.43
CA TYR A 76 -17.74 10.36 -5.73
C TYR A 76 -16.60 10.68 -6.70
N TYR A 77 -16.93 11.00 -7.96
CA TYR A 77 -15.95 11.20 -9.02
C TYR A 77 -14.94 12.29 -8.67
N ASP A 78 -15.40 13.42 -8.16
CA ASP A 78 -14.58 14.58 -7.78
C ASP A 78 -13.60 14.24 -6.64
N ILE A 79 -14.06 13.56 -5.60
CA ILE A 79 -13.23 13.15 -4.47
C ILE A 79 -12.22 12.09 -4.90
N ASN A 80 -12.66 11.07 -5.65
CA ASN A 80 -11.79 9.97 -6.07
C ASN A 80 -10.72 10.43 -7.07
N THR A 81 -11.06 11.34 -7.98
CA THR A 81 -10.08 11.98 -8.86
C THR A 81 -9.08 12.85 -8.10
N GLU A 82 -9.56 13.61 -7.11
CA GLU A 82 -8.71 14.41 -6.24
C GLU A 82 -7.77 13.56 -5.38
N MET A 83 -8.22 12.41 -4.88
CA MET A 83 -7.37 11.44 -4.20
C MET A 83 -6.23 10.95 -5.09
N CYS A 84 -6.51 10.55 -6.33
CA CYS A 84 -5.47 10.18 -7.29
C CYS A 84 -4.49 11.34 -7.55
N ARG A 85 -5.01 12.56 -7.74
CA ARG A 85 -4.20 13.76 -7.99
C ARG A 85 -3.27 14.10 -6.84
N ILE A 86 -3.74 13.99 -5.59
CA ILE A 86 -2.92 14.19 -4.40
C ILE A 86 -1.92 13.05 -4.24
N ALA A 87 -2.37 11.79 -4.38
CA ALA A 87 -1.55 10.61 -4.22
C ALA A 87 -0.36 10.57 -5.19
N TRP A 88 -0.59 10.96 -6.45
CA TRP A 88 0.43 11.04 -7.50
C TRP A 88 1.72 11.74 -7.06
N ARG A 89 1.62 12.79 -6.21
CA ARG A 89 2.78 13.54 -5.71
C ARG A 89 3.66 12.76 -4.73
N TYR A 90 3.09 11.76 -4.05
CA TYR A 90 3.74 11.00 -2.98
C TYR A 90 4.08 9.58 -3.40
N ILE A 91 3.33 8.99 -4.33
CA ILE A 91 3.48 7.60 -4.78
C ILE A 91 4.95 7.25 -5.10
N PRO A 92 5.73 8.02 -5.91
CA PRO A 92 7.11 7.63 -6.24
C PRO A 92 8.02 7.45 -5.01
N ALA A 93 7.90 8.33 -4.02
CA ALA A 93 8.71 8.26 -2.81
C ALA A 93 8.25 7.13 -1.88
N LEU A 94 6.93 6.93 -1.79
CA LEU A 94 6.35 5.86 -0.98
C LEU A 94 6.64 4.48 -1.57
N GLU A 95 6.59 4.31 -2.89
CA GLU A 95 6.96 3.07 -3.58
C GLU A 95 8.43 2.73 -3.36
N LEU A 96 9.33 3.71 -3.45
CA LEU A 96 10.75 3.50 -3.20
C LEU A 96 11.00 3.07 -1.75
N LYS A 97 10.36 3.75 -0.79
CA LYS A 97 10.43 3.37 0.63
C LYS A 97 9.92 1.95 0.83
N ALA A 98 8.73 1.64 0.34
CA ALA A 98 8.09 0.34 0.49
C ALA A 98 8.93 -0.79 -0.14
N LYS A 99 9.53 -0.55 -1.31
CA LYS A 99 10.46 -1.50 -1.94
C LYS A 99 11.69 -1.78 -1.08
N ASN A 100 12.26 -0.75 -0.47
CA ASN A 100 13.43 -0.91 0.40
C ASN A 100 13.06 -1.63 1.71
N ASP A 101 11.92 -1.29 2.30
CA ASP A 101 11.40 -1.94 3.51
C ASP A 101 11.13 -3.43 3.25
N GLN A 102 10.48 -3.76 2.12
CA GLN A 102 10.24 -5.16 1.72
C GLN A 102 11.55 -5.92 1.57
N ARG A 103 12.51 -5.36 0.84
CA ARG A 103 13.83 -5.98 0.65
C ARG A 103 14.52 -6.27 1.97
N HIS A 104 14.46 -5.35 2.93
CA HIS A 104 15.06 -5.54 4.25
C HIS A 104 14.40 -6.70 5.00
N THR A 105 13.06 -6.72 5.02
CA THR A 105 12.26 -7.79 5.63
C THR A 105 12.54 -9.15 4.99
N ASP A 106 12.59 -9.21 3.66
CA ASP A 106 12.87 -10.45 2.92
C ASP A 106 14.24 -11.02 3.25
N LEU A 107 15.27 -10.16 3.32
CA LEU A 107 16.62 -10.57 3.69
C LEU A 107 16.67 -11.11 5.13
N ALA A 108 16.02 -10.42 6.07
CA ALA A 108 15.93 -10.88 7.46
C ALA A 108 15.19 -12.22 7.58
N HIS A 109 14.07 -12.38 6.88
CA HIS A 109 13.33 -13.65 6.83
C HIS A 109 14.14 -14.76 6.19
N ALA A 110 14.85 -14.49 5.10
CA ALA A 110 15.71 -15.46 4.44
C ALA A 110 16.84 -15.94 5.38
N GLU A 111 17.46 -15.04 6.14
CA GLU A 111 18.48 -15.39 7.12
C GLU A 111 17.93 -16.32 8.22
N VAL A 112 16.77 -15.97 8.80
CA VAL A 112 16.09 -16.81 9.80
C VAL A 112 15.75 -18.19 9.24
N LEU A 113 15.25 -18.24 7.99
CA LEU A 113 14.89 -19.49 7.33
C LEU A 113 16.13 -20.36 7.06
N LEU A 114 17.23 -19.78 6.58
CA LEU A 114 18.49 -20.51 6.38
C LEU A 114 19.01 -21.08 7.70
N LYS A 115 19.02 -20.27 8.76
CA LYS A 115 19.45 -20.70 10.10
C LYS A 115 18.60 -21.84 10.63
N LYS A 116 17.28 -21.81 10.43
CA LYS A 116 16.37 -22.91 10.79
C LYS A 116 16.76 -24.24 10.13
N HIS A 117 17.39 -24.19 8.95
CA HIS A 117 17.85 -25.36 8.21
C HIS A 117 19.36 -25.65 8.34
N GLY A 118 20.05 -24.99 9.28
CA GLY A 118 21.49 -25.19 9.51
C GLY A 118 22.39 -24.63 8.40
N LEU A 119 21.86 -23.74 7.56
CA LEU A 119 22.59 -23.07 6.49
C LEU A 119 22.96 -21.64 6.92
N SER A 120 23.99 -21.08 6.31
CA SER A 120 24.40 -19.68 6.49
C SER A 120 24.68 -19.06 5.13
N LEU A 121 24.43 -17.75 4.99
CA LEU A 121 24.75 -17.03 3.78
C LEU A 121 26.28 -17.02 3.60
N PRO A 122 26.82 -17.43 2.44
CA PRO A 122 28.25 -17.35 2.18
C PRO A 122 28.65 -15.88 2.02
N GLY A 123 29.39 -15.34 2.99
CA GLY A 123 30.02 -14.03 2.92
C GLY A 123 29.11 -12.85 3.26
N GLY A 124 28.94 -12.59 4.56
CA GLY A 124 28.81 -11.19 5.00
C GLY A 124 30.17 -10.53 4.81
N ALA A 125 30.35 -9.77 3.72
CA ALA A 125 31.52 -8.92 3.58
C ALA A 125 31.34 -7.67 4.45
N GLU A 126 32.45 -7.31 5.09
CA GLU A 126 32.71 -6.18 6.00
C GLU A 126 32.15 -4.82 5.55
#